data_AF-A0A9E6JWJ6-F1
#
_entry.id   AF-A0A9E6JWJ6-F1
#
_cell.length_a   1.000
_cell.length_b   1.000
_cell.length_c   1.000
_cell.angle_alpha   90.00
_cell.angle_beta   90.00
_cell.angle_gamma   90.00
#
_symmetry.space_group_name_H-M   'P 1'
#
loop_
_entity.id
_entity.type
_entity.pdbx_description
1 polymer ?
#
loop_
_entity_poly.entity_id
_entity_poly.type
_entity_poly.pdbx_seq_one_letter_code
_entity_poly.pdbx_strand_id
1 'polypeptide(L)'
;MKRPVPDWLLQLMWFMAGIFATGAVWYFLSNKDYVGTAVSIVGAVCMTVAAITLHKINDRSARFLVIRERLAEFVSEATSLLNRQTENPIPVHERNDWVAKVEAFLGNTLDQSYVVRLNNFSGMTFYSDGSERANFRNSIDGRIRRLNEFIQEFRE
;
A
#
# COMPACT_ATOMS: atom_id res chain seq x y z
N MET A 1 -0.38 -16.26 -0.61
CA MET A 1 -0.30 -15.05 -1.47
C MET A 1 1.10 -14.98 -2.07
N LYS A 2 1.24 -14.62 -3.35
CA LYS A 2 2.54 -14.61 -4.02
C LYS A 2 3.15 -13.20 -3.93
N ARG A 3 4.31 -13.08 -3.29
CA ARG A 3 5.15 -11.87 -3.38
C ARG A 3 5.50 -11.63 -4.86
N PRO A 4 5.63 -10.36 -5.30
CA PRO A 4 6.01 -10.09 -6.69
C PRO A 4 7.40 -10.65 -7.01
N VAL A 5 8.30 -10.65 -6.03
CA VAL A 5 9.62 -11.27 -6.14
C VAL A 5 9.69 -12.48 -5.21
N PRO A 6 10.00 -13.69 -5.73
CA PRO A 6 10.12 -14.87 -4.90
C PRO A 6 11.40 -14.85 -4.06
N ASP A 7 11.32 -15.40 -2.84
CA ASP A 7 12.42 -15.35 -1.87
C ASP A 7 13.69 -16.05 -2.35
N TRP A 8 13.56 -17.11 -3.15
CA TRP A 8 14.71 -17.81 -3.74
C TRP A 8 15.53 -16.91 -4.67
N LEU A 9 14.88 -15.95 -5.35
CA LEU A 9 15.59 -15.02 -6.24
C LEU A 9 16.41 -14.02 -5.42
N LEU A 10 15.87 -13.53 -4.30
CA LEU A 10 16.61 -12.68 -3.36
C LEU A 10 17.81 -13.42 -2.77
N GLN A 11 17.62 -14.68 -2.36
CA GLN A 11 18.72 -15.53 -1.86
C GLN A 11 19.79 -15.74 -2.93
N LEU A 12 19.38 -16.00 -4.18
CA LEU A 12 20.31 -16.16 -5.30
C LEU A 12 21.12 -14.88 -5.56
N MET A 13 20.49 -13.70 -5.54
CA MET A 13 21.18 -12.42 -5.73
C MET A 13 22.21 -12.15 -4.63
N TRP A 14 21.87 -12.40 -3.36
CA TRP A 14 22.80 -12.28 -2.25
C TRP A 14 23.95 -13.29 -2.33
N PHE A 15 23.64 -14.54 -2.71
CA PHE A 15 24.65 -15.57 -2.92
C PHE A 15 25.64 -15.19 -4.03
N MET A 16 25.14 -14.72 -5.17
CA MET A 16 25.98 -14.26 -6.29
C MET A 16 26.82 -13.04 -5.90
N ALA A 17 26.23 -12.06 -5.20
CA ALA A 17 26.98 -10.92 -4.66
C ALA A 17 28.13 -11.37 -3.75
N GLY A 18 27.90 -12.38 -2.90
CA GLY A 18 28.92 -12.99 -2.05
C GLY A 18 30.05 -13.66 -2.84
N ILE A 19 29.73 -14.45 -3.88
CA ILE A 19 30.73 -15.08 -4.76
C ILE A 19 31.62 -14.01 -5.40
N PHE A 20 31.02 -12.95 -5.95
CA PHE A 20 31.78 -11.88 -6.59
C PHE A 20 32.66 -11.14 -5.59
N ALA A 21 32.11 -10.75 -4.44
CA ALA A 21 32.83 -9.93 -3.46
C ALA A 21 33.96 -10.68 -2.76
N THR A 22 33.84 -12.00 -2.61
CA THR A 22 34.83 -12.83 -1.91
C THR A 22 35.61 -13.69 -2.88
N GLY A 23 35.00 -14.75 -3.42
CA GLY A 23 35.69 -15.74 -4.25
C GLY A 23 36.37 -15.16 -5.49
N ALA A 24 35.62 -14.44 -6.33
CA ALA A 24 36.14 -13.94 -7.59
C ALA A 24 37.21 -12.85 -7.39
N VAL A 25 36.96 -11.89 -6.49
CA VAL A 25 37.93 -10.84 -6.15
C VAL A 25 39.26 -11.41 -5.69
N TRP A 26 39.26 -12.34 -4.73
CA TRP A 26 40.51 -12.94 -4.23
C TRP A 26 41.22 -13.78 -5.27
N TYR A 27 40.47 -14.51 -6.10
CA TYR A 27 41.03 -15.31 -7.19
C TYR A 27 41.79 -14.44 -8.21
N PHE A 28 41.16 -13.40 -8.74
CA PHE A 28 41.79 -12.53 -9.73
C PHE A 28 42.94 -11.73 -9.13
N LEU A 29 42.80 -11.27 -7.88
CA LEU A 29 43.85 -10.56 -7.18
C LEU A 29 45.10 -11.44 -6.96
N SER A 30 44.90 -12.72 -6.58
CA SER A 30 46.00 -13.69 -6.44
C SER A 30 46.74 -13.95 -7.76
N ASN A 31 46.02 -13.90 -8.89
CA ASN A 31 46.59 -14.04 -10.22
C ASN A 31 47.17 -12.73 -10.79
N LYS A 32 47.16 -11.64 -10.00
CA LYS A 32 47.56 -10.28 -10.43
C LYS A 32 46.77 -9.76 -11.63
N ASP A 33 45.56 -10.28 -11.83
CA ASP A 33 44.61 -9.80 -12.84
C ASP A 33 43.74 -8.70 -12.24
N TYR A 34 44.20 -7.46 -12.39
CA TYR A 34 43.50 -6.29 -11.86
C TYR A 34 42.20 -5.98 -12.61
N VAL A 35 42.10 -6.35 -13.89
CA VAL A 35 40.88 -6.14 -14.68
C VAL A 35 39.79 -7.09 -14.20
N GLY A 36 40.09 -8.38 -14.04
CA GLY A 36 39.15 -9.36 -13.47
C GLY A 36 38.73 -9.00 -12.04
N THR A 37 39.66 -8.48 -11.24
CA THR A 37 39.36 -7.97 -9.88
C THR A 37 38.36 -6.81 -9.93
N ALA A 38 38.61 -5.80 -10.77
CA ALA A 38 37.72 -4.65 -10.92
C ALA A 38 36.32 -5.06 -11.40
N VAL A 39 36.23 -5.94 -12.41
CA VAL A 39 34.95 -6.48 -12.91
C VAL A 39 34.19 -7.22 -11.81
N SER A 40 34.89 -7.99 -10.97
CA SER A 40 34.27 -8.72 -9.86
C SER A 40 33.70 -7.79 -8.80
N ILE A 41 34.42 -6.71 -8.45
CA ILE A 41 33.93 -5.68 -7.52
C ILE A 41 32.67 -5.03 -8.09
N VAL A 42 32.70 -4.60 -9.36
CA VAL A 42 31.53 -3.99 -10.01
C VAL A 42 30.34 -4.97 -10.04
N GLY A 43 30.58 -6.23 -10.38
CA GLY A 43 29.56 -7.29 -10.37
C GLY A 43 28.91 -7.47 -9.00
N ALA A 44 29.70 -7.50 -7.93
CA ALA A 44 29.20 -7.57 -6.56
C ALA A 44 28.30 -6.37 -6.20
N VAL A 45 28.73 -5.16 -6.56
CA VAL A 45 27.95 -3.93 -6.33
C VAL A 45 26.63 -3.98 -7.10
N CYS A 46 26.65 -4.32 -8.38
CA CYS A 46 25.44 -4.42 -9.20
C CYS A 46 24.43 -5.42 -8.61
N MET A 47 24.88 -6.62 -8.22
CA MET A 47 24.02 -7.63 -7.62
C MET A 47 23.44 -7.18 -6.27
N THR A 48 24.24 -6.50 -5.45
CA THR A 48 23.78 -5.94 -4.16
C THR A 48 22.70 -4.87 -4.37
N VAL A 49 22.90 -3.95 -5.31
CA VAL A 49 21.90 -2.92 -5.65
C VAL A 49 20.60 -3.56 -6.17
N ALA A 50 20.71 -4.58 -7.02
CA ALA A 50 19.55 -5.32 -7.50
C ALA A 50 18.80 -6.01 -6.34
N ALA A 51 19.51 -6.71 -5.46
CA ALA A 51 18.91 -7.37 -4.29
C ALA A 51 18.18 -6.38 -3.38
N ILE A 52 18.80 -5.23 -3.06
CA ILE A 52 18.18 -4.17 -2.25
C ILE A 52 16.93 -3.61 -2.94
N THR A 53 16.99 -3.40 -4.26
CA THR A 53 15.85 -2.86 -5.02
C THR A 53 14.68 -3.83 -5.00
N LEU A 54 14.94 -5.12 -5.22
CA LEU A 54 13.91 -6.17 -5.15
C LEU A 54 13.31 -6.29 -3.74
N HIS A 55 14.13 -6.14 -2.68
CA HIS A 55 13.64 -6.13 -1.30
C HIS A 55 12.67 -4.98 -1.07
N LYS A 56 13.03 -3.76 -1.50
CA LYS A 56 12.16 -2.57 -1.41
C LYS A 56 10.85 -2.75 -2.16
N ILE A 57 10.86 -3.43 -3.30
CA ILE A 57 9.64 -3.73 -4.07
C ILE A 57 8.72 -4.65 -3.24
N ASN A 58 9.25 -5.75 -2.70
CA ASN A 58 8.48 -6.65 -1.84
C ASN A 58 7.90 -5.93 -0.61
N ASP A 59 8.69 -5.07 0.05
CA ASP A 59 8.24 -4.31 1.22
C ASP A 59 7.15 -3.28 0.89
N ARG A 60 7.22 -2.67 -0.30
CA ARG A 60 6.15 -1.77 -0.78
C ARG A 60 4.87 -2.54 -1.03
N SER A 61 4.94 -3.68 -1.74
CA SER A 61 3.76 -4.50 -2.00
C SER A 61 3.12 -5.04 -0.73
N ALA A 62 3.92 -5.44 0.27
CA ALA A 62 3.40 -5.86 1.56
C ALA A 62 2.66 -4.72 2.29
N ARG A 63 3.21 -3.50 2.29
CA ARG A 63 2.55 -2.34 2.87
C ARG A 63 1.24 -1.98 2.17
N PHE A 64 1.24 -1.99 0.84
CA PHE A 64 0.02 -1.70 0.06
C PHE A 64 -1.07 -2.73 0.29
N LEU A 65 -0.72 -4.01 0.48
CA LEU A 65 -1.69 -5.03 0.83
C LEU A 65 -2.38 -4.71 2.16
N VAL A 66 -1.61 -4.42 3.22
CA VAL A 66 -2.15 -4.08 4.55
C VAL A 66 -3.06 -2.85 4.47
N ILE A 67 -2.65 -1.82 3.72
CA ILE A 67 -3.47 -0.63 3.51
C ILE A 67 -4.79 -1.01 2.82
N ARG A 68 -4.75 -1.82 1.74
CA ARG A 68 -5.95 -2.24 1.01
C ARG A 68 -6.89 -3.08 1.86
N GLU A 69 -6.37 -4.02 2.64
CA GLU A 69 -7.15 -4.82 3.58
C GLU A 69 -7.87 -3.90 4.57
N ARG A 70 -7.15 -2.93 5.15
CA ARG A 70 -7.74 -1.99 6.11
C ARG A 70 -8.79 -1.07 5.49
N LEU A 71 -8.57 -0.60 4.26
CA LEU A 71 -9.57 0.17 3.52
C LEU A 71 -10.81 -0.68 3.20
N ALA A 72 -10.64 -1.96 2.86
CA ALA A 72 -11.75 -2.87 2.60
C ALA A 72 -12.58 -3.14 3.87
N GLU A 73 -11.92 -3.25 5.04
CA GLU A 73 -12.60 -3.32 6.33
C GLU A 73 -13.47 -2.08 6.57
N PHE A 74 -12.94 -0.87 6.33
CA PHE A 74 -13.74 0.35 6.47
C PHE A 74 -14.94 0.41 5.53
N VAL A 75 -14.81 -0.11 4.30
CA VAL A 75 -15.94 -0.24 3.36
C VAL A 75 -16.99 -1.21 3.89
N SER A 76 -16.57 -2.33 4.49
CA SER A 76 -17.48 -3.29 5.11
C SER A 76 -18.22 -2.67 6.30
N GLU A 77 -17.51 -1.97 7.20
CA GLU A 77 -18.09 -1.24 8.33
C GLU A 77 -19.13 -0.20 7.87
N ALA A 78 -18.78 0.57 6.83
CA ALA A 78 -19.66 1.58 6.25
C ALA A 78 -20.94 0.97 5.65
N THR A 79 -20.81 -0.18 4.99
CA THR A 79 -21.95 -0.93 4.43
C THR A 79 -22.88 -1.44 5.55
N SER A 80 -22.31 -1.88 6.66
CA SER A 80 -23.09 -2.25 7.86
C SER A 80 -23.88 -1.06 8.40
N LEU A 81 -23.27 0.11 8.50
CA LEU A 81 -23.95 1.35 8.92
C LEU A 81 -25.07 1.75 7.95
N LEU A 82 -24.87 1.58 6.64
CA LEU A 82 -25.91 1.84 5.63
C LEU A 82 -27.11 0.91 5.77
N ASN A 83 -26.90 -0.37 6.10
CA ASN A 83 -28.00 -1.30 6.33
C ASN A 83 -28.84 -0.92 7.55
N ARG A 84 -28.24 -0.21 8.51
CA ARG A 84 -28.86 0.28 9.74
C ARG A 84 -29.49 1.67 9.62
N GLN A 85 -29.51 2.26 8.42
CA GLN A 85 -30.11 3.59 8.19
C GLN A 85 -31.63 3.65 8.47
N THR A 86 -32.29 2.50 8.58
CA THR A 86 -33.71 2.39 8.90
C THR A 86 -34.00 2.38 10.40
N GLU A 87 -32.97 2.25 11.25
CA GLU A 87 -33.09 2.34 12.71
C GLU A 87 -33.63 3.71 13.15
N ASN A 88 -34.32 3.72 14.28
CA ASN A 88 -34.82 4.94 14.91
C ASN A 88 -34.33 4.97 16.38
N PRO A 89 -33.43 5.90 16.76
CA PRO A 89 -32.83 6.94 15.92
C PRO A 89 -31.81 6.39 14.92
N ILE A 90 -31.54 7.17 13.86
CA ILE A 90 -30.48 6.86 12.88
C ILE A 90 -29.13 6.89 13.62
N PRO A 91 -28.19 5.95 13.37
CA PRO A 91 -26.92 5.86 14.09
C PRO A 91 -25.89 6.91 13.64
N VAL A 92 -26.22 8.20 13.79
CA VAL A 92 -25.40 9.34 13.35
C VAL A 92 -24.07 9.39 14.13
N HIS A 93 -24.08 9.06 15.42
CA HIS A 93 -22.87 9.02 16.24
C HIS A 93 -21.88 7.97 15.75
N GLU A 94 -22.35 6.74 15.48
CA GLU A 94 -21.49 5.67 14.97
C GLU A 94 -20.91 6.02 13.59
N ARG A 95 -21.69 6.70 12.75
CA ARG A 95 -21.18 7.22 11.48
C ARG A 95 -20.09 8.26 11.69
N ASN A 96 -20.23 9.17 12.64
CA ASN A 96 -19.20 10.18 12.91
C ASN A 96 -17.92 9.54 13.47
N ASP A 97 -18.06 8.56 14.37
CA ASP A 97 -16.93 7.80 14.90
C ASP A 97 -16.21 7.02 13.80
N TRP A 98 -16.97 6.41 12.89
CA TRP A 98 -16.41 5.75 11.71
C TRP A 98 -15.64 6.74 10.82
N VAL A 99 -16.22 7.91 10.51
CA VAL A 99 -15.51 8.94 9.73
C VAL A 99 -14.20 9.34 10.41
N ALA A 100 -14.23 9.64 11.70
CA ALA A 100 -13.03 10.02 12.46
C ALA A 100 -11.95 8.92 12.44
N LYS A 101 -12.35 7.64 12.56
CA LYS A 101 -11.42 6.49 12.45
C LYS A 101 -10.77 6.40 11.07
N VAL A 102 -11.56 6.58 10.01
CA VAL A 102 -11.05 6.54 8.63
C VAL A 102 -10.09 7.72 8.40
N GLU A 103 -10.47 8.93 8.81
CA GLU A 103 -9.63 10.13 8.66
C GLU A 103 -8.31 9.98 9.42
N ALA A 104 -8.35 9.50 10.67
CA ALA A 104 -7.15 9.24 11.46
C ALA A 104 -6.24 8.19 10.78
N PHE A 105 -6.81 7.11 10.25
CA PHE A 105 -6.03 6.10 9.54
C PHE A 105 -5.37 6.68 8.28
N LEU A 106 -6.12 7.40 7.44
CA LEU A 106 -5.61 7.98 6.20
C LEU A 106 -4.52 9.03 6.49
N GLY A 107 -4.76 9.90 7.48
CA GLY A 107 -3.81 10.96 7.85
C GLY A 107 -2.51 10.44 8.45
N ASN A 108 -2.58 9.34 9.23
CA ASN A 108 -1.39 8.75 9.85
C ASN A 108 -0.62 7.80 8.93
N THR A 109 -1.31 7.10 8.02
CA THR A 109 -0.70 6.02 7.21
C THR A 109 -0.27 6.51 5.83
N LEU A 110 -1.02 7.43 5.24
CA LEU A 110 -0.81 7.91 3.89
C LEU A 110 -0.34 9.36 3.94
N ASP A 111 -1.28 10.30 3.93
CA ASP A 111 -1.05 11.74 3.96
C ASP A 111 -2.39 12.49 4.14
N GLN A 112 -2.34 13.74 4.59
CA GLN A 112 -3.51 14.61 4.73
C GLN A 112 -4.28 14.83 3.41
N SER A 113 -3.62 14.73 2.26
CA SER A 113 -4.30 14.80 0.96
C SER A 113 -5.39 13.74 0.78
N TYR A 114 -5.21 12.53 1.33
CA TYR A 114 -6.23 11.48 1.28
C TYR A 114 -7.46 11.81 2.12
N VAL A 115 -7.28 12.48 3.26
CA VAL A 115 -8.38 12.97 4.11
C VAL A 115 -9.20 14.03 3.36
N VAL A 116 -8.53 14.98 2.69
CA VAL A 116 -9.20 15.99 1.87
C VAL A 116 -9.99 15.35 0.72
N ARG A 117 -9.40 14.36 0.04
CA ARG A 117 -10.07 13.63 -1.05
C ARG A 117 -11.25 12.80 -0.56
N LEU A 118 -11.16 12.18 0.62
CA LEU A 118 -12.25 11.43 1.24
C LEU A 118 -13.48 12.31 1.44
N ASN A 119 -13.28 13.54 1.91
CA ASN A 119 -14.33 14.51 2.18
C ASN A 119 -14.81 15.30 0.95
N ASN A 120 -14.12 15.14 -0.19
CA ASN A 120 -14.48 15.80 -1.43
C ASN A 120 -15.48 14.96 -2.24
N PHE A 121 -16.73 15.39 -2.29
CA PHE A 121 -17.78 14.77 -3.10
C PHE A 121 -18.04 15.46 -4.44
N SER A 122 -17.17 16.37 -4.87
CA SER A 122 -17.26 17.00 -6.18
C SER A 122 -17.26 15.94 -7.29
N GLY A 123 -18.16 16.11 -8.26
CA GLY A 123 -18.36 15.17 -9.37
C GLY A 123 -19.21 13.94 -9.05
N MET A 124 -19.74 13.82 -7.82
CA MET A 124 -20.70 12.78 -7.45
C MET A 124 -22.14 13.29 -7.53
N THR A 125 -23.02 12.50 -8.11
CA THR A 125 -24.46 12.77 -8.14
C THR A 125 -25.14 12.06 -6.98
N PHE A 126 -25.75 12.85 -6.09
CA PHE A 126 -26.60 12.33 -5.02
C PHE A 126 -28.02 12.81 -5.23
N TYR A 127 -28.97 11.89 -5.10
CA TYR A 127 -30.38 12.24 -4.99
C TYR A 127 -30.70 12.39 -3.51
N SER A 128 -31.15 13.58 -3.10
CA SER A 128 -31.53 13.87 -1.73
C SER A 128 -32.90 14.53 -1.73
N ASP A 129 -33.79 14.03 -0.88
CA ASP A 129 -35.04 14.69 -0.51
C ASP A 129 -34.83 15.68 0.66
N GLY A 130 -33.57 15.91 1.06
CA GLY A 130 -33.20 16.75 2.20
C GLY A 130 -33.36 16.07 3.56
N SER A 131 -33.87 14.83 3.60
CA SER A 131 -34.07 14.10 4.85
C SER A 131 -32.73 13.76 5.53
N GLU A 132 -32.78 13.62 6.86
CA GLU A 132 -31.62 13.19 7.64
C GLU A 132 -31.09 11.83 7.16
N ARG A 133 -31.99 10.93 6.75
CA ARG A 133 -31.65 9.63 6.18
C ARG A 133 -30.94 9.75 4.84
N ALA A 134 -31.42 10.60 3.93
CA ALA A 134 -30.75 10.83 2.65
C ALA A 134 -29.36 11.45 2.85
N ASN A 135 -29.23 12.42 3.77
CA ASN A 135 -27.94 13.04 4.09
C ASN A 135 -26.96 12.03 4.71
N PHE A 136 -27.44 11.18 5.63
CA PHE A 136 -26.66 10.09 6.23
C PHE A 136 -26.15 9.13 5.15
N ARG A 137 -27.05 8.64 4.29
CA ARG A 137 -26.73 7.71 3.21
C ARG A 137 -25.72 8.32 2.24
N ASN A 138 -25.99 9.51 1.72
CA ASN A 138 -25.14 10.17 0.73
C ASN A 138 -23.73 10.42 1.27
N SER A 139 -23.63 10.79 2.55
CA SER A 139 -22.35 10.98 3.25
C SER A 139 -21.52 9.69 3.35
N ILE A 140 -22.16 8.53 3.56
CA ILE A 140 -21.46 7.25 3.61
C ILE A 140 -21.17 6.74 2.20
N ASP A 141 -22.15 6.75 1.29
CA ASP A 141 -22.01 6.30 -0.11
C ASP A 141 -20.86 7.03 -0.82
N GLY A 142 -20.76 8.35 -0.66
CA GLY A 142 -19.68 9.14 -1.23
C GLY A 142 -18.30 8.73 -0.73
N ARG A 143 -18.18 8.47 0.58
CA ARG A 143 -16.91 8.03 1.19
C ARG A 143 -16.55 6.60 0.82
N ILE A 144 -17.51 5.68 0.76
CA ILE A 144 -17.29 4.31 0.27
C ILE A 144 -16.71 4.36 -1.16
N ARG A 145 -17.27 5.21 -2.02
CA ARG A 145 -16.76 5.37 -3.39
C ARG A 145 -15.31 5.86 -3.40
N ARG A 146 -14.96 6.86 -2.59
CA ARG A 146 -13.57 7.32 -2.43
C ARG A 146 -12.64 6.24 -1.89
N LEU A 147 -13.08 5.48 -0.88
CA LEU A 147 -12.30 4.37 -0.34
C LEU A 147 -12.05 3.30 -1.42
N ASN A 148 -13.04 2.99 -2.26
CA ASN A 148 -12.87 2.08 -3.38
C ASN A 148 -11.90 2.63 -4.44
N GLU A 149 -11.93 3.94 -4.73
CA GLU A 149 -10.92 4.59 -5.59
C GLU A 149 -9.52 4.40 -5.00
N PHE A 150 -9.34 4.65 -3.70
CA PHE A 150 -8.05 4.46 -3.02
C PHE A 150 -7.59 2.99 -3.07
N ILE A 151 -8.50 2.02 -2.88
CA ILE A 151 -8.18 0.59 -2.99
C ILE A 151 -7.63 0.24 -4.38
N GLN A 152 -8.13 0.90 -5.45
CA GLN A 152 -7.60 0.69 -6.81
C GLN A 152 -6.23 1.36 -7.00
N GLU A 153 -6.00 2.53 -6.42
CA GLU A 153 -4.68 3.21 -6.48
C GLU A 153 -3.55 2.35 -5.91
N PHE A 154 -3.83 1.53 -4.90
CA PHE A 154 -2.84 0.63 -4.31
C PHE A 154 -2.74 -0.74 -5.00
N ARG A 155 -3.41 -0.93 -6.14
CA ARG A 155 -3.40 -2.19 -6.90
C ARG A 155 -2.24 -2.25 -7.91
N GLU A 156 -1.75 -1.10 -8.35
CA GLU A 156 -0.63 -0.94 -9.30
C GLU A 156 0.73 -0.92 -8.60
#